data_AF-A0A376TUC8-F1
#
_entry.id   AF-A0A376TUC8-F1
#
_cell.length_a   1.000
_cell.length_b   1.000
_cell.length_c   1.000
_cell.angle_alpha   90.00
_cell.angle_beta   90.00
_cell.angle_gamma   90.00
#
_symmetry.space_group_name_H-M   'P 1'
#
loop_
_entity.id
_entity.type
_entity.pdbx_description
1 polymer ?
#
loop_
_entity_poly.entity_id
_entity_poly.type
_entity_poly.pdbx_seq_one_letter_code
_entity_poly.pdbx_strand_id
1 'polypeptide(L)'
;MLCLHNLLLVLSGRQDNARVQREKLLRDYPLNATLWWLNWFDGRSESALAQWRGLCQGRDVNALMTAGQLINWGMPTLAAEMLNALDCQRTLPLYLQASLLPKAERGELVAKAIDVFPQFVRFPNTLEEVAALESIEECWFARHLLACFYYNKRSYNKAITLWQRCVEMSPEFADGWRGLAIHAWNKQHDYELAAALS
;
A
#
# COMPACT_ATOMS: atom_id res chain seq x y z
N MET A 1 12.58 15.46 3.75
CA MET A 1 13.18 16.69 3.17
C MET A 1 14.42 16.37 2.32
N LEU A 2 15.38 15.57 2.80
CA LEU A 2 16.62 15.24 2.05
C LEU A 2 16.38 14.49 0.72
N CYS A 3 15.52 13.47 0.68
CA CYS A 3 15.21 12.73 -0.55
C CYS A 3 14.52 13.62 -1.60
N LEU A 4 13.57 14.47 -1.19
CA LEU A 4 12.90 15.41 -2.08
C LEU A 4 13.90 16.41 -2.67
N HIS A 5 14.78 16.97 -1.86
CA HIS A 5 15.81 17.88 -2.36
C HIS A 5 16.70 17.19 -3.41
N ASN A 6 17.13 15.96 -3.14
CA ASN A 6 17.92 15.19 -4.09
C ASN A 6 17.17 14.95 -5.41
N LEU A 7 15.88 14.59 -5.33
CA LEU A 7 15.03 14.42 -6.50
C LEU A 7 14.90 15.72 -7.30
N LEU A 8 14.71 16.86 -6.63
CA LEU A 8 14.62 18.17 -7.29
C LEU A 8 15.93 18.57 -7.98
N LEU A 9 17.09 18.17 -7.47
CA LEU A 9 18.36 18.36 -8.17
C LEU A 9 18.40 17.55 -9.48
N VAL A 10 17.98 16.28 -9.46
CA VAL A 10 17.86 15.45 -10.67
C VAL A 10 16.89 16.09 -11.67
N LEU A 11 15.68 16.45 -11.24
CA LEU A 11 14.65 17.03 -12.09
C LEU A 11 15.01 18.43 -12.64
N SER A 12 15.93 19.16 -11.97
CA SER A 12 16.44 20.45 -12.45
C SER A 12 17.71 20.34 -13.30
N GLY A 13 18.10 19.12 -13.73
CA GLY A 13 19.28 18.88 -14.56
C GLY A 13 20.61 18.99 -13.81
N ARG A 14 20.60 19.09 -12.48
CA ARG A 14 21.81 19.19 -11.63
C ARG A 14 22.25 17.82 -11.13
N GLN A 15 22.50 16.91 -12.08
CA GLN A 15 22.79 15.50 -11.81
C GLN A 15 24.06 15.28 -10.98
N ASP A 16 25.14 16.04 -11.24
CA ASP A 16 26.39 15.90 -10.48
C ASP A 16 26.20 16.26 -9.01
N ASN A 17 25.49 17.37 -8.72
CA ASN A 17 25.17 17.77 -7.35
C ASN A 17 24.27 16.73 -6.68
N ALA A 18 23.28 16.20 -7.40
CA ALA A 18 22.41 15.14 -6.89
C ALA A 18 23.21 13.88 -6.54
N ARG A 19 24.17 13.48 -7.39
CA ARG A 19 25.00 12.30 -7.19
C ARG A 19 25.90 12.44 -5.97
N VAL A 20 26.65 13.54 -5.86
CA VAL A 20 27.54 13.81 -4.71
C VAL A 20 26.75 13.79 -3.40
N GLN A 21 25.58 14.43 -3.38
CA GLN A 21 24.73 14.42 -2.20
C GLN A 21 24.20 13.01 -1.89
N ARG A 22 23.73 12.28 -2.90
CA ARG A 22 23.14 10.95 -2.73
C ARG A 22 24.15 9.92 -2.25
N GLU A 23 25.40 9.98 -2.73
CA GLU A 23 26.49 9.14 -2.22
C GLU A 23 26.73 9.35 -0.72
N LYS A 24 26.71 10.60 -0.25
CA LYS A 24 26.79 10.90 1.18
C LYS A 24 25.58 10.32 1.93
N LEU A 25 24.37 10.56 1.42
CA LEU A 25 23.14 10.09 2.06
C LEU A 25 23.04 8.56 2.10
N LEU A 26 23.52 7.84 1.09
CA LEU A 26 23.55 6.37 1.08
C LEU A 26 24.56 5.80 2.08
N ARG A 27 25.66 6.51 2.38
CA ARG A 27 26.59 6.14 3.46
C ARG A 27 25.97 6.36 4.84
N ASP A 28 25.30 7.50 5.03
CA ASP A 28 24.71 7.88 6.31
C ASP A 28 23.42 7.10 6.62
N TYR A 29 22.65 6.73 5.57
CA TYR A 29 21.35 6.08 5.66
C TYR A 29 21.22 4.88 4.71
N PRO A 30 22.05 3.82 4.87
CA PRO A 30 22.15 2.71 3.93
C PRO A 30 20.86 1.86 3.81
N LEU A 31 19.93 1.97 4.75
CA LEU A 31 18.66 1.23 4.73
C LEU A 31 17.48 2.03 4.17
N ASN A 32 17.70 3.26 3.71
CA ASN A 32 16.63 4.10 3.20
C ASN A 32 16.28 3.71 1.74
N ALA A 33 15.16 3.00 1.56
CA ALA A 33 14.73 2.52 0.25
C ALA A 33 14.54 3.63 -0.80
N THR A 34 14.10 4.83 -0.40
CA THR A 34 13.91 5.96 -1.32
C THR A 34 15.24 6.47 -1.88
N LEU A 35 16.32 6.43 -1.11
CA LEU A 35 17.65 6.80 -1.62
C LEU A 35 18.17 5.80 -2.65
N TRP A 36 17.91 4.52 -2.44
CA TRP A 36 18.27 3.47 -3.41
C TRP A 36 17.42 3.56 -4.69
N TRP A 37 16.12 3.87 -4.54
CA TRP A 37 15.28 4.21 -5.68
C TRP A 37 15.84 5.42 -6.44
N LEU A 38 16.21 6.51 -5.76
CA LEU A 38 16.80 7.71 -6.40
C LEU A 38 18.10 7.39 -7.14
N ASN A 39 18.90 6.46 -6.61
CA ASN A 39 20.13 6.01 -7.27
C ASN A 39 19.84 5.29 -8.58
N TRP A 40 18.84 4.42 -8.58
CA TRP A 40 18.35 3.79 -9.80
C TRP A 40 17.66 4.80 -10.74
N PHE A 41 16.86 5.72 -10.21
CA PHE A 41 16.07 6.66 -11.01
C PHE A 41 16.94 7.58 -11.88
N ASP A 42 18.09 8.03 -11.36
CA ASP A 42 19.00 8.94 -12.06
C ASP A 42 19.69 8.27 -13.26
N GLY A 43 20.14 7.02 -13.12
CA GLY A 43 20.90 6.30 -14.15
C GLY A 43 20.16 5.20 -14.90
N ARG A 44 18.99 4.78 -14.40
CA ARG A 44 18.14 3.67 -14.87
C ARG A 44 18.90 2.36 -15.20
N SER A 45 20.04 2.13 -14.55
CA SER A 45 20.89 0.96 -14.82
C SER A 45 20.36 -0.31 -14.17
N GLU A 46 20.56 -1.47 -14.81
CA GLU A 46 20.17 -2.77 -14.27
C GLU A 46 20.87 -3.09 -12.95
N SER A 47 22.15 -2.70 -12.82
CA SER A 47 22.90 -2.88 -11.58
C SER A 47 22.29 -2.10 -10.41
N ALA A 48 21.85 -0.86 -10.63
CA ALA A 48 21.21 -0.06 -9.59
C ALA A 48 19.83 -0.61 -9.25
N LEU A 49 19.09 -1.12 -10.24
CA LEU A 49 17.80 -1.78 -10.03
C LEU A 49 17.97 -3.03 -9.15
N ALA A 50 18.96 -3.87 -9.46
CA ALA A 50 19.26 -5.07 -8.70
C ALA A 50 19.65 -4.75 -7.25
N GLN A 51 20.47 -3.72 -7.03
CA GLN A 51 20.83 -3.25 -5.68
C GLN A 51 19.60 -2.79 -4.90
N TRP A 52 18.74 -1.98 -5.51
CA TRP A 52 17.54 -1.48 -4.87
C TRP A 52 16.53 -2.59 -4.55
N ARG A 53 16.27 -3.51 -5.49
CA ARG A 53 15.44 -4.71 -5.26
C ARG A 53 16.04 -5.59 -4.16
N GLY A 54 17.37 -5.77 -4.17
CA GLY A 54 18.12 -6.52 -3.18
C GLY A 54 18.02 -5.93 -1.77
N LEU A 55 18.05 -4.60 -1.62
CA LEU A 55 17.79 -3.93 -0.32
C LEU A 55 16.36 -4.18 0.15
N CYS A 56 15.40 -4.09 -0.79
CA CYS A 56 13.99 -4.21 -0.46
C CYS A 56 13.64 -5.63 -0.03
N GLN A 57 14.30 -6.65 -0.60
CA GLN A 57 14.08 -8.08 -0.29
C GLN A 57 12.60 -8.50 -0.40
N GLY A 58 11.84 -7.87 -1.30
CA GLY A 58 10.40 -8.09 -1.42
C GLY A 58 9.58 -7.66 -0.19
N ARG A 59 10.15 -6.86 0.72
CA ARG A 59 9.43 -6.26 1.85
C ARG A 59 8.57 -5.11 1.36
N ASP A 60 7.26 -5.26 1.55
CA ASP A 60 6.24 -4.30 1.15
C ASP A 60 6.45 -2.89 1.72
N VAL A 61 6.95 -2.78 2.96
CA VAL A 61 7.16 -1.49 3.65
C VAL A 61 8.05 -0.54 2.86
N ASN A 62 9.04 -1.06 2.13
CA ASN A 62 9.96 -0.23 1.34
C ASN A 62 9.25 0.35 0.11
N ALA A 63 8.43 -0.47 -0.56
CA ALA A 63 7.59 -0.03 -1.68
C ALA A 63 6.60 1.03 -1.23
N LEU A 64 5.88 0.76 -0.13
CA LEU A 64 4.86 1.64 0.43
C LEU A 64 5.45 2.97 0.92
N MET A 65 6.60 2.93 1.59
CA MET A 65 7.28 4.14 2.06
C MET A 65 7.71 5.04 0.90
N THR A 66 8.37 4.50 -0.12
CA THR A 66 8.83 5.30 -1.27
C THR A 66 7.66 5.80 -2.10
N ALA A 67 6.64 4.97 -2.35
CA ALA A 67 5.46 5.37 -3.11
C ALA A 67 4.65 6.44 -2.38
N GLY A 68 4.41 6.24 -1.08
CA GLY A 68 3.69 7.20 -0.24
C GLY A 68 4.40 8.56 -0.19
N GLN A 69 5.74 8.57 -0.11
CA GLN A 69 6.51 9.81 -0.20
C GLN A 69 6.30 10.54 -1.53
N LEU A 70 6.36 9.82 -2.65
CA LEU A 70 6.16 10.40 -3.98
C LEU A 70 4.74 10.96 -4.15
N ILE A 71 3.73 10.24 -3.68
CA ILE A 71 2.33 10.70 -3.68
C ILE A 71 2.20 11.98 -2.84
N ASN A 72 2.78 12.00 -1.64
CA ASN A 72 2.77 13.17 -0.76
C ASN A 72 3.55 14.37 -1.32
N TRP A 73 4.46 14.17 -2.27
CA TRP A 73 5.14 15.24 -3.01
C TRP A 73 4.38 15.67 -4.28
N GLY A 74 3.18 15.12 -4.53
CA GLY A 74 2.37 15.43 -5.70
C GLY A 74 2.88 14.76 -6.98
N MET A 75 3.56 13.61 -6.86
CA MET A 75 4.18 12.90 -7.99
C MET A 75 3.60 11.47 -8.20
N PRO A 76 2.29 11.31 -8.44
CA PRO A 76 1.66 10.00 -8.56
C PRO A 76 2.17 9.17 -9.75
N THR A 77 2.50 9.82 -10.87
CA THR A 77 3.08 9.14 -12.04
C THR A 77 4.43 8.51 -11.71
N LEU A 78 5.30 9.23 -10.98
CA LEU A 78 6.58 8.67 -10.52
C LEU A 78 6.38 7.55 -9.49
N ALA A 79 5.36 7.65 -8.63
CA ALA A 79 5.02 6.57 -7.71
C ALA A 79 4.63 5.29 -8.48
N ALA A 80 3.82 5.41 -9.54
CA ALA A 80 3.44 4.28 -10.39
C ALA A 80 4.65 3.66 -11.12
N GLU A 81 5.51 4.48 -11.73
CA GLU A 81 6.77 4.01 -12.34
C GLU A 81 7.65 3.27 -11.34
N MET A 82 7.78 3.81 -10.13
CA MET A 82 8.58 3.23 -9.06
C MET A 82 8.02 1.87 -8.63
N LEU A 83 6.71 1.78 -8.38
CA LEU A 83 6.05 0.52 -8.01
C LEU A 83 6.19 -0.55 -9.11
N ASN A 84 6.00 -0.16 -10.37
CA ASN A 84 6.23 -1.04 -11.53
C ASN A 84 7.66 -1.58 -11.56
N ALA A 85 8.65 -0.71 -11.34
CA ALA A 85 10.05 -1.11 -11.38
C ALA A 85 10.46 -1.96 -10.17
N LEU A 86 9.95 -1.66 -8.97
CA LEU A 86 10.26 -2.46 -7.78
C LEU A 86 9.63 -3.86 -7.87
N ASP A 87 8.48 -3.97 -8.55
CA ASP A 87 7.76 -5.23 -8.79
C ASP A 87 7.44 -5.97 -7.48
N CYS A 88 6.94 -5.23 -6.48
CA CYS A 88 6.60 -5.79 -5.17
C CYS A 88 5.23 -6.47 -5.20
N GLN A 89 5.23 -7.80 -5.29
CA GLN A 89 4.03 -8.63 -5.41
C GLN A 89 3.38 -8.92 -4.04
N ARG A 90 3.00 -7.86 -3.32
CA ARG A 90 2.32 -7.92 -2.01
C ARG A 90 1.02 -7.14 -2.06
N THR A 91 0.06 -7.52 -1.22
CA THR A 91 -1.32 -6.99 -1.26
C THR A 91 -1.39 -5.47 -1.21
N LEU A 92 -0.76 -4.82 -0.22
CA LEU A 92 -0.84 -3.36 -0.08
C LEU A 92 -0.11 -2.60 -1.21
N PRO A 93 1.11 -2.98 -1.64
CA PRO A 93 1.74 -2.37 -2.83
C PRO A 93 0.90 -2.51 -4.10
N LEU A 94 0.28 -3.68 -4.33
CA LEU A 94 -0.60 -3.90 -5.48
C LEU A 94 -1.86 -3.04 -5.41
N TYR A 95 -2.46 -2.88 -4.22
CA TYR A 95 -3.56 -1.94 -4.02
C TYR A 95 -3.14 -0.47 -4.22
N LEU A 96 -1.96 -0.09 -3.75
CA LEU A 96 -1.43 1.25 -3.97
C LEU A 96 -1.20 1.50 -5.47
N GLN A 97 -0.62 0.55 -6.19
CA GLN A 97 -0.44 0.62 -7.64
C GLN A 97 -1.79 0.71 -8.38
N ALA A 98 -2.76 -0.11 -8.00
CA ALA A 98 -4.12 -0.08 -8.56
C ALA A 98 -4.80 1.28 -8.33
N SER A 99 -4.59 1.93 -7.17
CA SER A 99 -5.17 3.24 -6.86
C SER A 99 -4.66 4.37 -7.77
N LEU A 100 -3.51 4.18 -8.42
CA LEU A 100 -2.90 5.14 -9.35
C LEU A 100 -3.39 4.98 -10.79
N LEU A 101 -4.23 3.97 -11.08
CA LEU A 101 -4.77 3.70 -12.40
C LEU A 101 -6.27 4.03 -12.48
N PRO A 102 -6.80 4.32 -13.68
CA PRO A 102 -8.23 4.40 -13.90
C PRO A 102 -8.94 3.10 -13.48
N LYS A 103 -10.18 3.22 -13.00
CA LYS A 103 -11.00 2.09 -12.55
C LYS A 103 -11.09 0.95 -13.58
N ALA A 104 -11.15 1.29 -14.88
CA ALA A 104 -11.26 0.32 -15.96
C ALA A 104 -9.99 -0.54 -16.17
N GLU A 105 -8.83 -0.08 -15.70
CA GLU A 105 -7.52 -0.70 -15.99
C GLU A 105 -6.93 -1.46 -14.79
N ARG A 106 -7.48 -1.26 -13.59
CA ARG A 106 -6.89 -1.77 -12.35
C ARG A 106 -7.41 -3.15 -11.90
N GLY A 107 -8.30 -3.77 -12.66
CA GLY A 107 -8.96 -5.02 -12.28
C GLY A 107 -7.99 -6.17 -12.01
N GLU A 108 -6.99 -6.37 -12.86
CA GLU A 108 -5.99 -7.42 -12.71
C GLU A 108 -5.13 -7.25 -11.45
N LEU A 109 -4.71 -6.02 -11.16
CA LEU A 109 -3.95 -5.70 -9.95
C LEU A 109 -4.77 -5.95 -8.68
N VAL A 110 -6.05 -5.58 -8.68
CA VAL A 110 -6.96 -5.82 -7.56
C VAL A 110 -7.15 -7.32 -7.34
N ALA A 111 -7.42 -8.09 -8.39
CA ALA A 111 -7.56 -9.54 -8.29
C ALA A 111 -6.29 -10.19 -7.73
N LYS A 112 -5.12 -9.78 -8.23
CA LYS A 112 -3.83 -10.26 -7.74
C LYS A 112 -3.58 -9.89 -6.28
N ALA A 113 -3.95 -8.67 -5.86
CA ALA A 113 -3.79 -8.22 -4.48
C ALA A 113 -4.56 -9.10 -3.48
N ILE A 114 -5.75 -9.55 -3.87
CA ILE A 114 -6.58 -10.50 -3.11
C ILE A 114 -5.88 -11.87 -3.04
N ASP A 115 -5.47 -12.41 -4.19
CA ASP A 115 -4.87 -13.75 -4.31
C ASP A 115 -3.57 -13.91 -3.48
N VAL A 116 -2.73 -12.87 -3.45
CA VAL A 116 -1.45 -12.95 -2.72
C VAL A 116 -1.58 -12.70 -1.21
N PHE A 117 -2.74 -12.26 -0.72
CA PHE A 117 -2.92 -11.91 0.70
C PHE A 117 -2.62 -13.05 1.68
N PRO A 118 -3.07 -14.30 1.45
CA PRO A 118 -2.78 -15.42 2.35
C PRO A 118 -1.28 -15.72 2.48
N GLN A 119 -0.47 -15.37 1.48
CA GLN A 119 0.98 -15.60 1.48
C GLN A 119 1.72 -14.67 2.44
N PHE A 120 1.16 -13.49 2.72
CA PHE A 120 1.70 -12.52 3.66
C PHE A 120 0.60 -11.57 4.16
N VAL A 121 -0.02 -11.96 5.26
CA VAL A 121 -1.14 -11.23 5.86
C VAL A 121 -0.63 -9.95 6.52
N ARG A 122 -0.98 -8.81 5.92
CA ARG A 122 -0.74 -7.47 6.48
C ARG A 122 -1.94 -6.58 6.23
N PHE A 123 -2.37 -5.90 7.28
CA PHE A 123 -3.43 -4.89 7.24
C PHE A 123 -2.85 -3.49 7.06
N PRO A 124 -3.62 -2.56 6.46
CA PRO A 124 -3.17 -1.18 6.30
C PRO A 124 -2.92 -0.53 7.66
N ASN A 125 -1.93 0.35 7.74
CA ASN A 125 -1.56 1.11 8.91
C ASN A 125 -1.27 2.60 8.64
N THR A 126 -1.00 2.99 7.38
CA THR A 126 -0.75 4.40 7.02
C THR A 126 -1.98 5.05 6.37
N LEU A 127 -2.00 6.38 6.33
CA LEU A 127 -3.06 7.13 5.67
C LEU A 127 -3.04 6.94 4.14
N GLU A 128 -1.86 6.77 3.54
CA GLU A 128 -1.70 6.52 2.11
C GLU A 128 -2.26 5.14 1.72
N GLU A 129 -2.00 4.12 2.54
CA GLU A 129 -2.57 2.78 2.36
C GLU A 129 -4.10 2.82 2.49
N VAL A 130 -4.63 3.56 3.47
CA VAL A 130 -6.08 3.75 3.64
C VAL A 130 -6.69 4.49 2.46
N ALA A 131 -6.11 5.61 2.04
CA ALA A 131 -6.60 6.40 0.90
C ALA A 131 -6.60 5.59 -0.41
N ALA A 132 -5.55 4.77 -0.63
CA ALA A 132 -5.49 3.87 -1.77
C ALA A 132 -6.66 2.86 -1.75
N LEU A 133 -6.92 2.23 -0.61
CA LEU A 133 -8.03 1.28 -0.46
C LEU A 133 -9.41 1.96 -0.59
N GLU A 134 -9.58 3.16 -0.03
CA GLU A 134 -10.82 3.95 -0.13
C GLU A 134 -11.16 4.28 -1.59
N SER A 135 -10.14 4.51 -2.43
CA SER A 135 -10.34 4.77 -3.86
C SER A 135 -10.80 3.55 -4.66
N ILE A 136 -10.73 2.33 -4.10
CA ILE A 136 -11.04 1.06 -4.77
C ILE A 136 -12.42 0.56 -4.32
N GLU A 137 -13.42 1.39 -4.59
CA GLU A 137 -14.81 1.17 -4.18
C GLU A 137 -15.49 0.00 -4.89
N GLU A 138 -14.92 -0.62 -5.90
CA GLU A 138 -15.47 -1.83 -6.53
C GLU A 138 -15.00 -3.12 -5.85
N CYS A 139 -14.05 -3.05 -4.92
CA CYS A 139 -13.50 -4.25 -4.29
C CYS A 139 -14.12 -4.50 -2.92
N TRP A 140 -14.71 -5.69 -2.73
CA TRP A 140 -15.19 -6.15 -1.43
C TRP A 140 -14.02 -6.34 -0.45
N PHE A 141 -12.88 -6.87 -0.91
CA PHE A 141 -11.74 -7.15 -0.05
C PHE A 141 -11.04 -5.88 0.44
N ALA A 142 -10.97 -4.84 -0.40
CA ALA A 142 -10.47 -3.53 0.04
C ALA A 142 -11.32 -2.98 1.19
N ARG A 143 -12.66 -3.14 1.14
CA ARG A 143 -13.55 -2.77 2.26
C ARG A 143 -13.29 -3.60 3.50
N HIS A 144 -13.04 -4.90 3.37
CA HIS A 144 -12.67 -5.73 4.51
C HIS A 144 -11.38 -5.22 5.18
N LEU A 145 -10.34 -4.92 4.41
CA LEU A 145 -9.09 -4.36 4.94
C LEU A 145 -9.31 -3.02 5.65
N LEU A 146 -10.12 -2.13 5.07
CA LEU A 146 -10.51 -0.86 5.69
C LEU A 146 -11.33 -1.07 6.97
N ALA A 147 -12.26 -2.01 6.98
CA ALA A 147 -13.07 -2.33 8.15
C ALA A 147 -12.18 -2.80 9.31
N CYS A 148 -11.23 -3.70 9.04
CA CYS A 148 -10.24 -4.14 10.01
C CYS A 148 -9.41 -2.97 10.57
N PHE A 149 -8.99 -2.03 9.71
CA PHE A 149 -8.30 -0.81 10.14
C PHE A 149 -9.16 0.05 11.06
N TYR A 150 -10.37 0.42 10.64
CA TYR A 150 -11.25 1.27 11.43
C TYR A 150 -11.69 0.61 12.74
N TYR A 151 -11.85 -0.73 12.74
CA TYR A 151 -12.13 -1.50 13.94
C TYR A 151 -10.96 -1.43 14.94
N ASN A 152 -9.72 -1.58 14.46
CA ASN A 152 -8.52 -1.40 15.28
C ASN A 152 -8.43 0.02 15.87
N LYS A 153 -8.81 1.03 15.09
CA LYS A 153 -8.92 2.44 15.55
C LYS A 153 -10.17 2.72 16.39
N ARG A 154 -10.92 1.70 16.81
CA ARG A 154 -12.17 1.81 17.61
C ARG A 154 -13.27 2.64 16.96
N SER A 155 -13.18 2.89 15.66
CA SER A 155 -14.21 3.53 14.85
C SER A 155 -15.24 2.48 14.41
N TYR A 156 -15.94 1.89 15.37
CA TYR A 156 -16.77 0.69 15.15
C TYR A 156 -17.87 0.92 14.11
N ASN A 157 -18.59 2.03 14.17
CA ASN A 157 -19.67 2.32 13.22
C ASN A 157 -19.16 2.28 11.77
N LYS A 158 -18.00 2.91 11.50
CA LYS A 158 -17.37 2.86 10.17
C LYS A 158 -16.99 1.44 9.77
N ALA A 159 -16.37 0.69 10.68
CA ALA A 159 -15.97 -0.68 10.42
C ALA A 159 -17.16 -1.60 10.09
N ILE A 160 -18.26 -1.48 10.83
CA ILE A 160 -19.48 -2.27 10.62
C ILE A 160 -20.09 -1.93 9.26
N THR A 161 -20.23 -0.65 8.91
CA THR A 161 -20.74 -0.24 7.60
C THR A 161 -19.89 -0.81 6.46
N LEU A 162 -18.57 -0.82 6.62
CA LEU A 162 -17.66 -1.40 5.63
C LEU A 162 -17.79 -2.93 5.53
N TRP A 163 -17.91 -3.64 6.64
CA TRP A 163 -18.13 -5.09 6.62
C TRP A 163 -19.52 -5.47 6.08
N GLN A 164 -20.58 -4.74 6.43
CA GLN A 164 -21.91 -4.92 5.84
C GLN A 164 -21.86 -4.79 4.32
N ARG A 165 -21.22 -3.72 3.82
CA ARG A 165 -21.06 -3.54 2.37
C ARG A 165 -20.16 -4.59 1.73
N CYS A 166 -19.16 -5.09 2.46
CA CYS A 166 -18.30 -6.18 2.01
C CYS A 166 -19.12 -7.46 1.76
N VAL A 167 -19.93 -7.89 2.74
CA VAL A 167 -20.74 -9.11 2.62
C VAL A 167 -21.92 -8.96 1.67
N GLU A 168 -22.45 -7.75 1.47
CA GLU A 168 -23.43 -7.48 0.40
C GLU A 168 -22.83 -7.68 -0.99
N MET A 169 -21.53 -7.37 -1.17
CA MET A 169 -20.83 -7.53 -2.44
C MET A 169 -20.31 -8.94 -2.69
N SER A 170 -19.93 -9.66 -1.64
CA SER A 170 -19.45 -11.05 -1.68
C SER A 170 -20.01 -11.80 -0.47
N PRO A 171 -21.26 -12.31 -0.57
CA PRO A 171 -21.90 -13.04 0.52
C PRO A 171 -21.15 -14.31 0.95
N GLU A 172 -20.33 -14.88 0.07
CA GLU A 172 -19.48 -16.05 0.32
C GLU A 172 -18.21 -15.74 1.12
N PHE A 173 -17.85 -14.46 1.29
CA PHE A 173 -16.62 -14.09 1.99
C PHE A 173 -16.78 -14.16 3.52
N ALA A 174 -16.38 -15.30 4.08
CA ALA A 174 -16.54 -15.63 5.50
C ALA A 174 -15.90 -14.61 6.47
N ASP A 175 -14.72 -14.04 6.16
CA ASP A 175 -14.05 -13.11 7.08
C ASP A 175 -14.81 -11.77 7.22
N GLY A 176 -15.63 -11.39 6.23
CA GLY A 176 -16.54 -10.25 6.34
C GLY A 176 -17.62 -10.48 7.39
N TRP A 177 -18.29 -11.63 7.33
CA TRP A 177 -19.30 -12.06 8.30
C TRP A 177 -18.72 -12.24 9.69
N ARG A 178 -17.54 -12.87 9.78
CA ARG A 178 -16.79 -13.01 11.03
C ARG A 178 -16.52 -11.68 11.71
N GLY A 179 -16.18 -10.62 10.95
CA GLY A 179 -16.01 -9.28 11.49
C GLY A 179 -17.27 -8.74 12.18
N LEU A 180 -18.43 -8.93 11.55
CA LEU A 180 -19.73 -8.54 12.11
C LEU A 180 -20.10 -9.37 13.35
N ALA A 181 -19.93 -10.70 13.28
CA ALA A 181 -20.19 -11.61 14.39
C ALA A 181 -19.33 -11.29 15.63
N ILE A 182 -18.03 -11.03 15.44
CA ILE A 182 -17.09 -10.62 16.50
C ILE A 182 -17.55 -9.32 17.17
N HIS A 183 -18.07 -8.36 16.39
CA HIS A 183 -18.59 -7.11 16.95
C HIS A 183 -19.86 -7.34 17.76
N ALA A 184 -20.84 -8.09 17.21
CA ALA A 184 -22.08 -8.43 17.90
C ALA A 184 -21.81 -9.10 19.25
N TRP A 185 -20.94 -10.12 19.26
CA TRP A 185 -20.55 -10.83 20.46
C TRP A 185 -19.85 -9.93 21.49
N ASN A 186 -18.81 -9.20 21.07
CA ASN A 186 -17.93 -8.51 22.02
C ASN A 186 -18.41 -7.14 22.47
N LYS A 187 -19.22 -6.44 21.66
CA LYS A 187 -19.60 -5.04 21.89
C LYS A 187 -21.09 -4.86 22.14
N GLN A 188 -21.93 -5.67 21.51
CA GLN A 188 -23.38 -5.61 21.70
C GLN A 188 -23.86 -6.63 22.74
N HIS A 189 -23.03 -7.65 23.04
CA HIS A 189 -23.42 -8.80 23.85
C HIS A 189 -24.66 -9.52 23.29
N ASP A 190 -24.86 -9.42 21.98
CA ASP A 190 -25.96 -10.05 21.25
C ASP A 190 -25.47 -11.38 20.67
N TYR A 191 -25.63 -12.42 21.47
CA TYR A 191 -25.15 -13.77 21.16
C TYR A 191 -25.99 -14.45 20.09
N GLU A 192 -27.28 -14.11 19.99
CA GLU A 192 -28.19 -14.64 18.96
C GLU A 192 -27.80 -14.07 17.59
N LEU A 193 -27.58 -12.75 17.51
CA LEU A 193 -27.08 -12.12 16.29
C LEU A 193 -25.69 -12.63 15.92
N ALA A 194 -24.80 -12.80 16.89
CA ALA A 194 -23.46 -13.33 16.62
C ALA A 194 -23.49 -14.74 16.03
N ALA A 195 -24.38 -15.62 16.53
CA ALA A 195 -24.56 -16.98 16.00
C ALA A 195 -25.24 -17.00 14.63
N ALA A 196 -26.12 -16.04 14.33
CA ALA A 196 -26.75 -15.91 13.02
C ALA A 196 -25.77 -15.43 11.93
N LEU A 197 -24.67 -14.79 12.31
CA LEU A 197 -23.64 -14.24 11.43
C LEU A 197 -22.40 -15.15 11.28
N SER A 198 -22.37 -16.31 11.95
CA SER A 198 -21.23 -17.26 11.97
C SER A 198 -21.50 -18.51 11.16
#